data_AF-A0A351T8K6-F1
#
_entry.id   AF-A0A351T8K6-F1
#
_cell.length_a   1.000
_cell.length_b   1.000
_cell.length_c   1.000
_cell.angle_alpha   90.00
_cell.angle_beta   90.00
_cell.angle_gamma   90.00
#
_symmetry.space_group_name_H-M   'P 1'
#
loop_
_entity.id
_entity.type
_entity.pdbx_description
1 polymer ?
#
loop_
_entity_poly.entity_id
_entity_poly.type
_entity_poly.pdbx_seq_one_letter_code
_entity_poly.pdbx_strand_id
1 'polypeptide(L)'
;MAVASKNKLRRYPSVDDMLMALNPSYPVMCFWPDLCADVVRQFTSGFPGKVMYAVKCNPHPLMLSAIYGAGIRSFDTASLGEIALINELFDDVSCYFNHPVKGRAAIESAVRVFGIRDFVVDHP
;
A
#
# COMPACT_ATOMS: atom_id res chain seq x y z
N MET A 1 -13.46 8.88 2.71
CA MET A 1 -13.31 9.46 1.34
C MET A 1 -11.85 9.29 0.94
N ALA A 2 -11.53 8.39 0.01
CA ALA A 2 -10.14 8.20 -0.42
C ALA A 2 -9.58 9.51 -1.00
N VAL A 3 -8.38 9.90 -0.57
CA VAL A 3 -7.65 11.06 -1.11
C VAL A 3 -7.33 10.78 -2.57
N ALA A 4 -8.25 11.16 -3.45
CA ALA A 4 -8.02 11.17 -4.88
C ALA A 4 -6.93 12.21 -5.14
N SER A 5 -5.72 11.74 -5.47
CA SER A 5 -4.67 12.58 -6.04
C SER A 5 -5.26 13.43 -7.15
N LYS A 6 -5.23 14.75 -6.97
CA LYS A 6 -5.79 15.76 -7.89
C LYS A 6 -5.11 15.80 -9.26
N ASN A 7 -4.13 14.94 -9.53
CA ASN A 7 -3.58 14.73 -10.87
C ASN A 7 -4.03 13.38 -11.41
N LYS A 8 -4.96 13.40 -12.37
CA LYS A 8 -5.20 12.23 -13.23
C LYS A 8 -3.87 11.84 -13.87
N LEU A 9 -3.41 10.62 -13.61
CA LEU A 9 -2.25 10.06 -14.30
C LEU A 9 -2.48 10.14 -15.81
N ARG A 10 -1.47 10.62 -16.54
CA ARG A 10 -1.50 10.56 -18.00
C ARG A 10 -1.52 9.09 -18.42
N ARG A 11 -2.47 8.74 -19.29
CA ARG A 11 -2.59 7.41 -19.87
C ARG A 11 -2.10 7.48 -21.31
N TYR A 12 -1.33 6.47 -21.70
CA TYR A 12 -0.84 6.30 -23.06
C TYR A 12 -1.29 4.92 -23.56
N PRO A 13 -1.56 4.74 -24.86
CA PRO A 13 -1.96 3.45 -25.40
C PRO A 13 -0.84 2.40 -25.28
N SER A 14 0.42 2.83 -25.36
CA SER A 14 1.60 1.98 -25.20
C SER A 14 2.75 2.72 -24.52
N VAL A 15 3.79 1.97 -24.13
CA VAL A 15 5.05 2.55 -23.64
C VAL A 15 5.74 3.35 -24.74
N ASP A 16 5.67 2.90 -25.99
CA ASP A 16 6.29 3.61 -27.12
C ASP A 16 5.63 4.97 -27.37
N ASP A 17 4.29 5.02 -27.34
CA ASP A 17 3.54 6.28 -27.44
C ASP A 17 3.90 7.24 -26.29
N MET A 18 4.10 6.71 -25.08
CA MET A 18 4.55 7.49 -23.93
C MET A 18 5.95 8.05 -24.15
N LEU A 19 6.89 7.22 -24.62
CA LEU A 19 8.28 7.64 -24.87
C LEU A 19 8.38 8.69 -25.96
N MET A 20 7.63 8.53 -27.06
CA MET A 20 7.57 9.52 -28.13
C MET A 20 6.95 10.83 -27.66
N ALA A 21 5.87 10.77 -26.87
CA ALA A 21 5.18 11.97 -26.39
C ALA A 21 5.95 12.73 -25.31
N LEU A 22 6.65 12.01 -24.42
CA LEU A 22 7.39 12.63 -23.31
C LEU A 22 8.84 12.95 -23.64
N ASN A 23 9.45 12.24 -24.60
CA ASN A 23 10.88 12.28 -24.93
C ASN A 23 11.77 12.45 -23.67
N PRO A 24 11.65 11.54 -22.69
CA PRO A 24 12.16 11.82 -21.36
C PRO A 24 13.68 11.60 -21.28
N SER A 25 14.39 12.53 -20.64
CA SER A 25 15.83 12.37 -20.34
C SER A 25 16.11 11.51 -19.11
N TYR A 26 15.06 11.07 -18.40
CA TYR A 26 15.13 10.27 -17.17
C TYR A 26 14.12 9.12 -17.19
N PRO A 27 14.33 8.05 -16.42
CA PRO A 27 13.38 6.95 -16.32
C PRO A 27 11.98 7.41 -15.91
N VAL A 28 10.96 6.84 -16.54
CA VAL A 28 9.55 7.10 -16.23
C VAL A 28 8.94 5.87 -15.57
N MET A 29 8.43 6.03 -14.37
CA MET A 29 7.68 4.99 -13.68
C MET A 29 6.30 4.83 -14.31
N CYS A 30 6.04 3.64 -14.86
CA CYS A 30 4.75 3.27 -15.44
C CYS A 30 3.96 2.43 -14.44
N PHE A 31 2.64 2.58 -14.44
CA PHE A 31 1.75 1.86 -13.53
C PHE A 31 0.48 1.40 -14.24
N TRP A 32 0.16 0.12 -14.11
CA TRP A 32 -1.05 -0.51 -14.67
C TRP A 32 -2.04 -0.81 -13.53
N PRO A 33 -2.92 0.13 -13.18
CA PRO A 33 -3.84 -0.05 -12.06
C PRO A 33 -4.82 -1.22 -12.27
N ASP A 34 -5.27 -1.44 -13.51
CA ASP A 34 -6.24 -2.49 -13.83
C ASP A 34 -5.62 -3.89 -13.66
N LEU A 35 -4.38 -4.08 -14.15
CA LEU A 35 -3.63 -5.32 -13.95
C LEU A 35 -3.36 -5.59 -12.47
N CYS A 36 -3.04 -4.55 -11.69
CA CYS A 36 -2.86 -4.69 -10.24
C CYS A 36 -4.16 -5.20 -9.59
N ALA A 37 -5.31 -4.63 -9.95
CA ALA A 37 -6.59 -5.06 -9.42
C ALA A 37 -6.96 -6.49 -9.85
N ASP A 38 -6.65 -6.88 -11.08
CA ASP A 38 -6.86 -8.26 -11.56
C ASP A 38 -6.03 -9.27 -10.78
N VAL A 39 -4.74 -8.98 -10.54
CA VAL A 39 -3.85 -9.85 -9.76
C VAL A 39 -4.34 -9.99 -8.32
N VAL A 40 -4.78 -8.89 -7.69
CA VAL A 40 -5.36 -8.92 -6.34
C VAL A 40 -6.63 -9.78 -6.31
N ARG A 41 -7.55 -9.60 -7.27
CA ARG A 41 -8.78 -10.39 -7.36
C ARG A 41 -8.48 -11.87 -7.59
N GLN A 42 -7.53 -12.20 -8.46
CA GLN A 42 -7.12 -13.57 -8.71
C GLN A 42 -6.60 -14.20 -7.41
N PHE A 43 -5.68 -13.54 -6.70
CA PHE A 43 -5.12 -14.06 -5.46
C PHE A 43 -6.19 -14.25 -4.38
N THR A 44 -7.02 -13.24 -4.14
CA THR A 44 -8.07 -13.28 -3.11
C THR A 44 -9.17 -14.29 -3.43
N SER A 45 -9.49 -14.53 -4.70
CA SER A 45 -10.46 -15.57 -5.10
C SER A 45 -9.95 -17.00 -4.87
N GLY A 46 -8.63 -17.20 -4.94
CA GLY A 46 -7.99 -18.52 -4.77
C GLY A 46 -7.52 -18.81 -3.34
N PHE A 47 -7.47 -17.81 -2.46
CA PHE A 47 -6.97 -17.96 -1.10
C PHE A 47 -8.06 -17.67 -0.06
N PRO A 48 -8.50 -18.67 0.73
CA PRO A 48 -9.61 -18.50 1.67
C PRO A 48 -9.23 -17.74 2.95
N GLY A 49 -7.95 -17.42 3.15
CA GLY A 49 -7.46 -16.73 4.34
C GLY A 49 -7.54 -15.20 4.22
N LYS A 50 -7.22 -14.52 5.33
CA LYS A 50 -7.05 -13.07 5.34
C LYS A 50 -5.83 -12.68 4.51
N VAL A 51 -6.03 -11.84 3.49
CA VAL A 51 -4.96 -11.32 2.65
C VAL A 51 -4.49 -9.98 3.19
N MET A 52 -3.18 -9.82 3.29
CA MET A 52 -2.53 -8.59 3.74
C MET A 52 -1.53 -8.12 2.68
N TYR A 53 -1.54 -6.82 2.39
CA TYR A 53 -0.52 -6.22 1.53
C TYR A 53 0.64 -5.69 2.36
N ALA A 54 1.86 -6.12 2.06
CA ALA A 54 3.08 -5.63 2.69
C ALA A 54 3.47 -4.25 2.13
N VAL A 55 3.29 -3.21 2.94
CA VAL A 55 3.49 -1.80 2.52
C VAL A 55 4.93 -1.56 2.07
N LYS A 56 5.91 -2.19 2.75
CA LYS A 56 7.33 -2.15 2.38
C LYS A 56 7.65 -2.57 0.95
N CYS A 57 6.80 -3.38 0.31
CA CYS A 57 7.02 -3.82 -1.07
C CYS A 57 6.90 -2.65 -2.04
N ASN A 58 5.91 -1.78 -1.84
CA ASN A 58 5.76 -0.55 -2.61
C ASN A 58 4.80 0.41 -1.87
N PRO A 59 5.32 1.39 -1.10
CA PRO A 59 4.51 2.32 -0.33
C PRO A 59 3.93 3.46 -1.18
N HIS A 60 4.09 3.43 -2.51
CA HIS A 60 3.62 4.52 -3.37
C HIS A 60 2.08 4.66 -3.28
N PRO A 61 1.52 5.85 -3.02
CA PRO A 61 0.07 6.03 -2.80
C PRO A 61 -0.82 5.48 -3.93
N LEU A 62 -0.34 5.51 -5.18
CA LEU A 62 -1.04 4.92 -6.32
C LEU A 62 -1.16 3.39 -6.23
N MET A 63 -0.10 2.71 -5.80
CA MET A 63 -0.12 1.26 -5.58
C MET A 63 -1.09 0.95 -4.45
N LEU A 64 -0.94 1.63 -3.31
CA LEU A 64 -1.80 1.46 -2.14
C LEU A 64 -3.28 1.70 -2.48
N SER A 65 -3.58 2.72 -3.28
CA SER A 65 -4.95 3.03 -3.73
C SER A 65 -5.51 1.95 -4.65
N ALA A 66 -4.69 1.36 -5.53
CA ALA A 66 -5.13 0.25 -6.38
C ALA A 66 -5.38 -1.03 -5.56
N ILE A 67 -4.49 -1.35 -4.62
CA ILE A 67 -4.64 -2.48 -3.69
C ILE A 67 -5.92 -2.33 -2.85
N TYR A 68 -6.15 -1.14 -2.28
CA TYR A 68 -7.37 -0.82 -1.54
C TYR A 68 -8.61 -0.88 -2.44
N GLY A 69 -8.55 -0.28 -3.64
CA GLY A 69 -9.65 -0.30 -4.60
C GLY A 69 -10.02 -1.70 -5.08
N ALA A 70 -9.07 -2.64 -5.06
CA ALA A 70 -9.28 -4.04 -5.39
C ALA A 70 -9.85 -4.89 -4.21
N GLY A 71 -10.06 -4.29 -3.04
CA GLY A 71 -10.76 -4.92 -1.91
C GLY A 71 -9.88 -5.28 -0.71
N ILE A 72 -8.57 -5.05 -0.76
CA ILE A 72 -7.71 -5.28 0.40
C ILE A 72 -7.97 -4.22 1.47
N ARG A 73 -8.15 -4.66 2.71
CA ARG A 73 -8.35 -3.80 3.91
C ARG A 73 -7.32 -4.03 5.00
N SER A 74 -6.53 -5.09 4.90
CA SER A 74 -5.49 -5.41 5.87
C SER A 74 -4.10 -5.16 5.28
N PHE A 75 -3.25 -4.49 6.06
CA PHE A 75 -1.92 -4.07 5.64
C PHE A 75 -0.87 -4.60 6.61
N ASP A 76 0.13 -5.26 6.06
CA ASP A 76 1.35 -5.64 6.74
C ASP A 76 2.30 -4.44 6.78
N THR A 77 2.61 -3.95 7.99
CA THR A 77 3.39 -2.72 8.21
C THR A 77 4.60 -3.00 9.10
N ALA A 78 5.74 -2.44 8.72
CA ALA A 78 7.02 -2.60 9.40
C ALA A 78 7.51 -1.32 10.10
N SER A 79 6.77 -0.20 10.00
CA SER A 79 7.13 1.04 10.67
C SER A 79 5.93 1.91 11.02
N LEU A 80 6.13 2.85 11.96
CA LEU A 80 5.13 3.89 12.24
C LEU A 80 4.80 4.75 11.02
N GLY A 81 5.78 5.01 10.14
CA GLY A 81 5.56 5.78 8.93
C GLY A 81 4.59 5.07 7.96
N GLU A 82 4.72 3.75 7.84
CA GLU A 82 3.78 2.95 7.04
C GLU A 82 2.39 2.89 7.68
N ILE A 83 2.31 2.72 9.01
CA ILE A 83 1.04 2.76 9.74
C ILE A 83 0.35 4.12 9.52
N ALA A 84 1.08 5.21 9.70
CA ALA A 84 0.56 6.56 9.51
C ALA A 84 0.09 6.78 8.07
N LEU A 85 0.90 6.39 7.08
CA LEU A 85 0.56 6.49 5.66
C LEU A 85 -0.75 5.78 5.32
N ILE A 86 -0.95 4.55 5.80
CA ILE A 86 -2.17 3.79 5.54
C ILE A 86 -3.39 4.45 6.21
N ASN A 87 -3.25 4.92 7.45
CA ASN A 87 -4.33 5.60 8.16
C ASN A 87 -4.64 7.00 7.60
N GLU A 88 -3.69 7.65 6.93
CA GLU A 88 -3.91 8.92 6.23
C GLU A 88 -4.65 8.72 4.91
N LEU A 89 -4.34 7.65 4.17
CA LEU A 89 -4.90 7.41 2.85
C LEU A 89 -6.31 6.81 2.87
N PHE A 90 -6.63 5.99 3.88
CA PHE A 90 -7.83 5.15 3.87
C PHE A 90 -8.57 5.13 5.20
N ASP A 91 -9.89 5.10 5.09
CA ASP A 91 -10.79 4.75 6.18
C ASP A 91 -10.98 3.21 6.21
N ASP A 92 -11.32 2.67 7.39
CA ASP A 92 -11.67 1.25 7.61
C ASP A 92 -10.56 0.27 7.16
N VAL A 93 -9.37 0.43 7.74
CA VAL A 93 -8.21 -0.43 7.47
C VAL A 93 -7.66 -1.02 8.76
N SER A 94 -7.02 -2.17 8.65
CA SER A 94 -6.29 -2.80 9.77
C SER A 94 -4.80 -2.86 9.43
N CYS A 95 -3.97 -2.21 10.24
CA CYS A 95 -2.53 -2.32 10.17
C CYS A 95 -2.01 -3.33 11.20
N TYR A 96 -1.06 -4.15 10.77
CA TYR A 96 -0.40 -5.15 11.60
C TYR A 96 1.08 -4.76 11.72
N PHE A 97 1.59 -4.54 12.93
CA PHE A 97 2.95 -4.04 13.13
C PHE A 97 3.96 -5.18 13.20
N ASN A 98 4.32 -5.71 12.03
CA ASN A 98 5.14 -6.90 11.84
C ASN A 98 6.63 -6.60 11.65
N HIS A 99 7.19 -5.76 12.53
CA HIS A 99 8.64 -5.57 12.63
C HIS A 99 9.16 -6.19 13.92
N PRO A 100 10.00 -7.25 13.92
CA PRO A 100 10.33 -7.96 15.16
C PRO A 100 10.96 -7.09 16.26
N VAL A 101 11.89 -6.20 15.88
CA VAL A 101 12.60 -5.31 16.81
C VAL A 101 12.07 -3.88 16.72
N LYS A 102 11.22 -3.44 17.65
CA LYS A 102 10.58 -2.11 17.61
C LYS A 102 11.09 -1.23 18.76
N GLY A 103 11.30 0.06 18.50
CA GLY A 103 11.56 1.02 19.57
C GLY A 103 10.35 1.17 20.51
N ARG A 104 10.59 1.39 21.81
CA ARG A 104 9.51 1.53 22.81
C ARG A 104 8.52 2.65 22.45
N ALA A 105 9.04 3.81 22.05
CA ALA A 105 8.21 4.93 21.60
C ALA A 105 7.36 4.58 20.35
N ALA A 106 7.88 3.70 19.48
CA ALA A 106 7.14 3.24 18.31
C ALA A 106 5.97 2.33 18.70
N ILE A 107 6.18 1.42 19.65
CA ILE A 107 5.12 0.58 20.21
C ILE A 107 4.06 1.44 20.90
N GLU A 108 4.47 2.37 21.77
CA GLU A 108 3.56 3.25 22.50
C GLU A 108 2.69 4.10 21.56
N SER A 109 3.30 4.68 20.52
CA SER A 109 2.56 5.49 19.54
C SER A 109 1.62 4.63 18.69
N ALA A 110 2.05 3.44 18.28
CA ALA A 110 1.21 2.51 17.53
C ALA A 110 -0.06 2.17 18.32
N VAL A 111 0.07 1.90 19.63
CA VAL A 111 -1.08 1.63 20.50
C VAL A 111 -1.94 2.88 20.74
N ARG A 112 -1.32 4.00 21.17
CA ARG A 112 -2.06 5.17 21.68
C ARG A 112 -2.64 6.05 20.58
N VAL A 113 -1.94 6.21 19.47
CA VAL A 113 -2.33 7.12 18.37
C VAL A 113 -3.11 6.37 17.31
N PHE A 114 -2.64 5.19 16.91
CA PHE A 114 -3.19 4.43 15.79
C PHE A 114 -4.04 3.23 16.23
N GLY A 115 -4.16 2.97 17.53
CA GLY A 115 -4.99 1.88 18.06
C GLY A 115 -4.53 0.48 17.68
N ILE A 116 -3.26 0.29 17.30
CA ILE A 116 -2.72 -1.01 16.87
C ILE A 116 -2.77 -2.01 18.01
N ARG A 117 -3.24 -3.22 17.70
CA ARG A 117 -3.35 -4.34 18.65
C ARG A 117 -2.60 -5.59 18.20
N ASP A 118 -2.26 -5.68 16.92
CA ASP A 118 -1.57 -6.82 16.34
C ASP A 118 -0.09 -6.49 16.12
N PHE A 119 0.78 -7.26 16.79
CA PHE A 119 2.23 -7.10 16.74
C PHE A 119 2.89 -8.47 16.54
N VAL A 120 3.94 -8.51 15.72
CA VAL A 120 4.84 -9.66 15.72
C VAL A 120 5.80 -9.57 16.91
N VAL A 121 6.13 -10.70 17.53
CA VAL A 121 7.15 -10.81 18.57
C VAL A 121 7.97 -12.07 18.27
N ASP A 122 9.29 -11.98 18.37
CA ASP A 122 10.21 -13.09 18.08
C ASP A 122 11.14 -13.42 19.27
N HIS A 123 11.05 -12.67 20.37
CA HIS A 123 11.85 -12.86 21.57
C HIS A 123 11.00 -12.63 22.85
N PRO A 124 11.30 -13.35 23.94
CA PRO A 124 10.61 -13.20 25.23
C PRO A 124 10.91 -11.88 25.94
#